data_AF-A0AAI8VWB6-F1
#
_entry.id   AF-A0AAI8VWB6-F1
#
_cell.length_a   1.000
_cell.length_b   1.000
_cell.length_c   1.000
_cell.angle_alpha   90.00
_cell.angle_beta   90.00
_cell.angle_gamma   90.00
#
_symmetry.space_group_name_H-M   'P 1'
#
loop_
_entity.id
_entity.type
_entity.pdbx_description
1 polymer ?
#
loop_
_entity_poly.entity_id
_entity_poly.type
_entity_poly.pdbx_seq_one_letter_code
_entity_poly.pdbx_strand_id
1 'polypeptide(L)'
;MSSSNVREFEDQLRHAWYIAEVLDRKMTSSASTATPMKHAFTRHVEEVKTPKSDVNTLILDYLTVAGYPNAAAKFSTEANLQPQQPTSAIQSRQRIRTAIHKGEIAGAIEDLNELDPSILDKDEPLHFALLRLQLMELIRACNNSPGRDITPALQFARDQLGPRAATNPEFLEDLEKTMSLLVFEQNDALDPSLAALLKPGLRREVADNVNKAILERQQQRKEAAICQLVRMRAWAENTTRKDTKKDLPARIELGLDGDDTDKQDGQDGHEPMNTT
;
A
#
# COMPACT_ATOMS: atom_id res chain seq x y z
N MET A 1 64.68 -1.53 47.09
CA MET A 1 63.56 -1.35 46.13
C MET A 1 62.34 -0.87 46.93
N SER A 2 62.45 0.31 47.53
CA SER A 2 62.01 1.64 47.11
C SER A 2 60.57 1.94 47.56
N SER A 3 60.46 2.73 48.63
CA SER A 3 59.23 3.18 49.29
C SER A 3 58.26 3.93 48.35
N SER A 4 58.70 4.36 47.17
CA SER A 4 57.84 4.95 46.15
C SER A 4 56.86 3.96 45.53
N ASN A 5 57.25 2.70 45.28
CA ASN A 5 56.37 1.73 44.63
C ASN A 5 55.18 1.31 45.50
N VAL A 6 55.34 1.35 46.82
CA VAL A 6 54.25 1.01 47.76
C VAL A 6 53.22 2.13 47.82
N ARG A 7 53.66 3.39 47.81
CA ARG A 7 52.75 4.56 47.79
C ARG A 7 51.97 4.65 46.48
N GLU A 8 52.64 4.38 45.36
CA GLU A 8 52.00 4.38 44.04
C GLU A 8 50.92 3.29 43.92
N PHE A 9 51.14 2.13 44.56
CA PHE A 9 50.16 1.05 44.61
C PHE A 9 48.97 1.39 45.54
N GLU A 10 49.20 2.03 46.68
CA GLU A 10 48.13 2.50 47.57
C GLU A 10 47.27 3.60 46.92
N ASP A 11 47.86 4.51 46.16
CA ASP A 11 47.13 5.54 45.41
C ASP A 11 46.30 4.93 44.28
N GLN A 12 46.82 3.91 43.59
CA GLN A 12 46.05 3.15 42.59
C GLN A 12 44.86 2.42 43.21
N LEU A 13 45.01 1.84 44.40
CA LEU A 13 43.91 1.17 45.10
C LEU A 13 42.84 2.17 45.59
N ARG A 14 43.24 3.35 46.08
CA ARG A 14 42.31 4.43 46.43
C ARG A 14 41.54 4.95 45.22
N HIS A 15 42.23 5.09 44.08
CA HIS A 15 41.60 5.52 42.83
C HIS A 15 40.62 4.46 42.29
N ALA A 16 40.99 3.17 42.35
CA ALA A 16 40.11 2.08 41.98
C ALA A 16 38.87 1.98 42.89
N TRP A 17 39.05 2.19 44.20
CA TRP A 17 37.94 2.20 45.16
C TRP A 17 37.01 3.39 44.95
N TYR A 18 37.55 4.58 44.68
CA TYR A 18 36.76 5.76 44.35
C TYR A 18 35.96 5.59 43.04
N ILE A 19 36.55 4.95 42.01
CA ILE A 19 35.84 4.62 40.77
C ILE A 19 34.71 3.62 41.04
N ALA A 20 34.95 2.59 41.87
CA ALA A 20 33.93 1.62 42.24
C ALA A 20 32.76 2.29 42.99
N GLU A 21 33.05 3.21 43.91
CA GLU A 21 32.02 3.93 44.66
C GLU A 21 31.24 4.92 43.79
N VAL A 22 31.90 5.60 42.85
CA VAL A 22 31.24 6.47 41.87
C VAL A 22 30.36 5.67 40.90
N LEU A 23 30.79 4.47 40.51
CA LEU A 23 30.00 3.56 39.66
C LEU A 23 28.80 3.01 40.42
N ASP A 24 28.95 2.64 41.69
CA ASP A 24 27.84 2.16 42.53
C ASP A 24 26.83 3.29 42.81
N ARG A 25 27.30 4.53 43.01
CA ARG A 25 26.42 5.72 43.13
C ARG A 25 25.67 6.06 41.84
N LYS A 26 26.28 5.82 40.68
CA LYS A 26 25.62 5.93 39.37
C LYS A 26 24.63 4.80 39.12
N MET A 27 24.90 3.58 39.61
CA MET A 27 24.00 2.42 39.48
C MET A 27 22.84 2.43 40.49
N THR A 28 23.00 3.08 41.64
CA THR A 28 21.95 3.23 42.68
C THR A 28 21.08 4.47 42.49
N SER A 29 21.38 5.31 41.49
CA SER A 29 20.47 6.36 41.04
C SER A 29 19.30 5.71 40.31
N SER A 30 18.32 5.24 41.08
CA SER A 30 16.98 4.92 40.58
C SER A 30 16.34 6.20 40.06
N ALA A 31 16.70 6.59 38.84
CA ALA A 31 15.83 7.40 38.03
C ALA A 31 14.57 6.54 37.83
N SER A 32 13.49 6.91 38.52
CA SER A 32 12.17 6.41 38.18
C SER A 32 12.00 6.67 36.69
N THR A 33 12.01 5.62 35.87
CA THR A 33 11.67 5.73 34.46
C THR A 33 10.22 6.19 34.43
N ALA A 34 10.02 7.52 34.39
CA ALA A 34 8.71 8.12 34.26
C ALA A 34 8.13 7.52 32.98
N THR A 35 7.05 6.76 33.13
CA THR A 35 6.30 6.26 31.99
C THR A 35 6.01 7.48 31.10
N PRO A 36 6.40 7.49 29.81
CA PRO A 36 6.17 8.65 28.96
C PRO A 36 4.70 9.01 29.06
N MET A 37 4.42 10.27 29.43
CA MET A 37 3.05 10.73 29.62
C MET A 37 2.31 10.59 28.29
N LYS A 38 1.51 9.53 28.16
CA LYS A 38 0.70 9.29 26.95
C LYS A 38 -0.08 10.56 26.63
N HIS A 39 0.06 11.03 25.39
CA HIS A 39 -0.61 12.22 24.88
C HIS A 39 -2.12 12.16 25.15
N ALA A 40 -2.77 13.30 25.43
CA ALA A 40 -4.20 13.35 25.80
C ALA A 40 -5.10 12.68 24.75
N PHE A 41 -4.78 12.88 23.46
CA PHE A 41 -5.39 12.15 22.35
C PHE A 41 -5.33 10.63 22.51
N THR A 42 -4.17 10.05 22.81
CA THR A 42 -3.99 8.60 22.94
C THR A 42 -4.83 8.04 24.09
N ARG A 43 -4.93 8.77 25.20
CA ARG A 43 -5.81 8.40 26.32
C ARG A 43 -7.27 8.37 25.91
N HIS A 44 -7.73 9.38 25.18
CA HIS A 44 -9.10 9.41 24.67
C HIS A 44 -9.38 8.29 23.66
N VAL A 45 -8.41 7.91 22.84
CA VAL A 45 -8.55 6.76 21.93
C VAL A 45 -8.69 5.45 22.72
N GLU A 46 -7.92 5.26 23.79
CA GLU A 46 -8.01 4.08 24.67
C GLU A 46 -9.35 4.01 25.43
N GLU A 47 -9.96 5.16 25.74
CA GLU A 47 -11.28 5.25 26.38
C GLU A 47 -12.44 4.89 25.43
N VAL A 48 -12.28 5.12 24.12
CA VAL A 48 -13.30 4.81 23.11
C VAL A 48 -13.33 3.30 22.84
N LYS A 49 -14.35 2.64 23.39
CA LYS A 49 -14.61 1.23 23.14
C LYS A 49 -15.31 1.06 21.79
N THR A 50 -14.60 0.54 20.80
CA THR A 50 -15.20 0.02 19.57
C THR A 50 -15.54 -1.46 19.76
N PRO A 51 -16.80 -1.88 19.57
CA PRO A 51 -17.14 -3.29 19.72
C PRO A 51 -16.49 -4.08 18.58
N LYS A 52 -15.95 -5.26 18.91
CA LYS A 52 -15.29 -6.15 17.94
C LYS A 52 -16.22 -6.55 16.79
N SER A 53 -17.53 -6.58 17.04
CA SER A 53 -18.55 -6.85 16.02
C SER A 53 -18.47 -5.86 14.86
N ASP A 54 -18.30 -4.56 15.15
CA ASP A 54 -18.33 -3.52 14.13
C ASP A 54 -17.07 -3.59 13.26
N VAL A 55 -15.92 -3.89 13.88
CA VAL A 55 -14.67 -4.15 13.14
C VAL A 55 -14.83 -5.37 12.23
N ASN A 56 -15.41 -6.46 12.75
CA ASN A 56 -15.65 -7.66 11.94
C ASN A 56 -16.63 -7.38 10.78
N THR A 57 -17.66 -6.57 11.00
CA THR A 57 -18.58 -6.14 9.93
C THR A 57 -17.86 -5.31 8.86
N LEU A 58 -16.97 -4.40 9.27
CA LEU A 58 -16.18 -3.59 8.33
C LEU A 58 -15.20 -4.44 7.51
N ILE A 59 -14.54 -5.42 8.14
CA ILE A 59 -13.66 -6.35 7.44
C ILE A 59 -14.46 -7.20 6.44
N LEU A 60 -15.62 -7.71 6.86
CA LEU A 60 -16.48 -8.50 5.97
C LEU A 60 -16.99 -7.68 4.78
N ASP A 61 -17.42 -6.43 5.00
CA ASP A 61 -17.80 -5.48 3.93
C ASP A 61 -16.64 -5.28 2.95
N TYR A 62 -15.41 -5.06 3.45
CA TYR A 62 -14.23 -4.91 2.61
C TYR A 62 -13.96 -6.15 1.76
N LEU A 63 -13.97 -7.34 2.35
CA LEU A 63 -13.70 -8.59 1.62
C LEU A 63 -14.76 -8.83 0.52
N THR A 64 -16.01 -8.49 0.78
CA THR A 64 -17.11 -8.63 -0.20
C THR A 64 -17.04 -7.59 -1.32
N VAL A 65 -16.78 -6.32 -0.99
CA VAL A 65 -16.72 -5.23 -1.98
C VAL A 65 -15.45 -5.34 -2.84
N ALA A 66 -14.30 -5.66 -2.24
CA ALA A 66 -13.03 -5.84 -2.94
C ALA A 66 -12.95 -7.16 -3.76
N GLY A 67 -13.99 -8.00 -3.73
CA GLY A 67 -14.09 -9.20 -4.56
C GLY A 67 -13.24 -10.37 -4.07
N TYR A 68 -13.18 -10.58 -2.75
CA TYR A 68 -12.52 -11.72 -2.10
C TYR A 68 -13.54 -12.66 -1.43
N PRO A 69 -14.43 -13.33 -2.19
CA PRO A 69 -15.51 -14.15 -1.62
C PRO A 69 -15.02 -15.31 -0.74
N ASN A 70 -13.94 -15.97 -1.13
CA ASN A 70 -13.39 -17.10 -0.36
C ASN A 70 -12.85 -16.63 1.00
N ALA A 71 -12.24 -15.46 1.04
CA ALA A 71 -11.78 -14.85 2.28
C ALA A 71 -12.97 -14.40 3.14
N ALA A 72 -13.98 -13.77 2.53
CA ALA A 72 -15.22 -13.38 3.21
C ALA A 72 -15.93 -14.59 3.84
N ALA A 73 -16.06 -15.70 3.12
CA ALA A 73 -16.69 -16.93 3.60
C ALA A 73 -15.92 -17.54 4.79
N LYS A 74 -14.60 -17.68 4.67
CA LYS A 74 -13.74 -18.18 5.76
C LYS A 74 -13.81 -17.26 6.98
N PHE A 75 -13.66 -15.96 6.77
CA PHE A 75 -13.71 -14.94 7.82
C PHE A 75 -15.08 -14.93 8.52
N SER A 76 -16.19 -15.06 7.78
CA SER A 76 -17.53 -15.10 8.38
C SER A 76 -17.70 -16.29 9.33
N THR A 77 -17.12 -17.44 8.98
CA THR A 77 -17.14 -18.66 9.82
C THR A 77 -16.29 -18.47 11.08
N GLU A 78 -15.09 -17.92 10.92
CA GLU A 78 -14.13 -17.72 12.03
C GLU A 78 -14.57 -16.60 13.00
N ALA A 79 -15.19 -15.54 12.47
CA ALA A 79 -15.67 -14.40 13.26
C ALA A 79 -17.06 -14.63 13.88
N ASN A 80 -17.61 -15.85 13.80
CA ASN A 80 -18.96 -16.22 14.23
C ASN A 80 -20.06 -15.28 13.67
N LEU A 81 -19.86 -14.76 12.46
CA LEU A 81 -20.84 -13.97 11.73
C LEU A 81 -21.78 -14.91 10.95
N GLN A 82 -22.87 -14.36 10.41
CA GLN A 82 -23.71 -15.15 9.50
C GLN A 82 -22.89 -15.56 8.27
N PRO A 83 -22.81 -16.86 7.94
CA PRO A 83 -22.05 -17.34 6.78
C PRO A 83 -22.55 -16.67 5.50
N GLN A 84 -21.68 -15.91 4.85
CA GLN A 84 -22.00 -15.34 3.55
C GLN A 84 -21.59 -16.32 2.45
N GLN A 85 -22.59 -16.93 1.81
CA GLN A 85 -22.36 -17.67 0.58
C GLN A 85 -22.06 -16.68 -0.55
N PRO A 86 -21.02 -16.92 -1.36
CA PRO A 86 -20.69 -16.03 -2.45
C PRO A 86 -21.81 -16.05 -3.49
N THR A 87 -22.47 -14.91 -3.68
CA THR A 87 -23.50 -14.74 -4.71
C THR A 87 -22.88 -14.92 -6.10
N SER A 88 -23.70 -15.32 -7.08
CA SER A 88 -23.27 -15.43 -8.48
C SER A 88 -22.59 -14.15 -8.97
N ALA A 89 -23.11 -12.98 -8.61
CA ALA A 89 -22.53 -11.68 -8.93
C ALA A 89 -21.11 -11.48 -8.35
N ILE A 90 -20.87 -11.89 -7.09
CA ILE A 90 -19.53 -11.81 -6.49
C ILE A 90 -18.57 -12.79 -7.17
N GLN A 91 -19.05 -13.98 -7.53
CA GLN A 91 -18.24 -14.98 -8.23
C GLN A 91 -17.83 -14.51 -9.63
N SER A 92 -18.75 -13.94 -10.41
CA SER A 92 -18.44 -13.37 -11.72
C SER A 92 -17.40 -12.25 -11.62
N ARG A 93 -17.56 -11.33 -10.66
CA ARG A 93 -16.54 -10.29 -10.39
C ARG A 93 -15.18 -10.87 -10.05
N GLN A 94 -15.14 -11.91 -9.22
CA GLN A 94 -13.89 -12.58 -8.86
C GLN A 94 -13.23 -13.25 -10.08
N ARG A 95 -14.01 -13.88 -10.97
CA ARG A 95 -13.49 -14.50 -12.20
C ARG A 95 -12.82 -13.48 -13.09
N ILE A 96 -13.53 -12.39 -13.44
CA ILE A 96 -13.01 -11.28 -14.25
C ILE A 96 -11.71 -10.73 -13.64
N ARG A 97 -11.73 -10.43 -12.33
CA ARG A 97 -10.56 -9.92 -11.61
C ARG A 97 -9.38 -10.89 -11.65
N THR A 98 -9.65 -12.18 -11.48
CA THR A 98 -8.61 -13.22 -11.51
C THR A 98 -8.01 -13.37 -12.91
N ALA A 99 -8.82 -13.32 -13.96
CA ALA A 99 -8.38 -13.34 -15.34
C ALA A 99 -7.45 -12.15 -15.64
N ILE A 100 -7.80 -10.93 -15.18
CA ILE A 100 -6.95 -9.74 -15.33
C ILE A 100 -5.60 -9.92 -14.62
N HIS A 101 -5.59 -10.42 -13.38
CA HIS A 101 -4.33 -10.64 -12.64
C HIS A 101 -3.43 -11.68 -13.32
N LYS A 102 -4.02 -12.72 -13.92
CA LYS A 102 -3.30 -13.75 -14.67
C LYS A 102 -2.76 -13.25 -16.02
N GLY A 103 -3.31 -12.15 -16.56
CA GLY A 103 -3.00 -11.66 -17.90
C GLY A 103 -3.89 -12.26 -19.00
N GLU A 104 -4.98 -12.93 -18.64
CA GLU A 104 -5.98 -13.49 -19.56
C GLU A 104 -6.99 -12.38 -19.92
N ILE A 105 -6.54 -11.27 -20.52
CA ILE A 105 -7.36 -10.05 -20.66
C ILE A 105 -8.48 -10.23 -21.69
N ALA A 106 -8.25 -10.96 -22.78
CA ALA A 106 -9.30 -11.28 -23.75
C ALA A 106 -10.50 -12.00 -23.10
N GLY A 107 -10.24 -13.04 -22.30
CA GLY A 107 -11.29 -13.74 -21.56
C GLY A 107 -11.97 -12.84 -20.51
N ALA A 108 -11.21 -11.95 -19.86
CA ALA A 108 -11.78 -10.98 -18.93
C ALA A 108 -12.74 -9.99 -19.62
N ILE A 109 -12.45 -9.58 -20.86
CA ILE A 109 -13.34 -8.72 -21.67
C ILE A 109 -14.61 -9.46 -22.08
N GLU A 110 -14.50 -10.73 -22.47
CA GLU A 110 -15.65 -11.59 -22.78
C GLU A 110 -16.55 -11.77 -21.55
N ASP A 111 -15.98 -12.20 -20.42
CA ASP A 111 -16.70 -12.36 -19.14
C ASP A 111 -17.38 -11.05 -18.69
N LEU A 112 -16.73 -9.90 -18.93
CA LEU A 112 -17.27 -8.58 -18.59
C LEU A 112 -18.46 -8.21 -19.49
N ASN A 113 -18.38 -8.50 -20.79
CA ASN A 113 -19.48 -8.27 -21.74
C ASN A 113 -20.66 -9.22 -21.48
N GLU A 114 -20.40 -10.46 -21.04
CA GLU A 114 -21.46 -11.37 -20.59
C GLU A 114 -22.17 -10.85 -19.33
N LEU A 115 -21.43 -10.19 -18.43
CA LEU A 115 -21.98 -9.63 -17.20
C LEU A 115 -22.82 -8.37 -17.43
N ASP A 116 -22.29 -7.40 -18.19
CA ASP A 116 -23.04 -6.24 -18.68
C ASP A 116 -22.38 -5.71 -19.97
N PRO A 117 -23.01 -5.92 -21.14
CA PRO A 117 -22.44 -5.56 -22.43
C PRO A 117 -22.23 -4.05 -22.61
N SER A 118 -22.89 -3.22 -21.78
CA SER A 118 -22.83 -1.77 -21.90
C SER A 118 -21.80 -1.12 -20.98
N ILE A 119 -21.05 -1.89 -20.17
CA ILE A 119 -19.96 -1.34 -19.34
C ILE A 119 -18.90 -0.69 -20.22
N LEU A 120 -18.42 -1.44 -21.21
CA LEU A 120 -17.31 -1.03 -22.07
C LEU A 120 -17.69 0.03 -23.12
N ASP A 121 -18.99 0.14 -23.44
CA ASP A 121 -19.52 1.16 -24.34
C ASP A 121 -19.67 2.52 -23.66
N LYS A 122 -19.94 2.51 -22.35
CA LYS A 122 -20.18 3.74 -21.56
C LYS A 122 -18.92 4.29 -20.91
N ASP A 123 -17.94 3.44 -20.66
CA ASP A 123 -16.66 3.79 -20.05
C ASP A 123 -15.52 3.57 -21.05
N GLU A 124 -15.36 4.54 -21.95
CA GLU A 124 -14.31 4.53 -22.97
C GLU A 124 -12.89 4.45 -22.36
N PRO A 125 -12.55 5.19 -21.28
CA PRO A 125 -11.26 5.04 -20.59
C PRO A 125 -11.00 3.62 -20.07
N LEU A 126 -11.99 2.97 -19.46
CA LEU A 126 -11.84 1.60 -18.96
C LEU A 126 -11.59 0.61 -20.10
N HIS A 127 -12.33 0.76 -21.19
CA HIS A 127 -12.16 -0.08 -22.37
C HIS A 127 -10.76 0.11 -22.99
N PHE A 128 -10.29 1.36 -23.12
CA PHE A 128 -8.93 1.63 -23.57
C PHE A 128 -7.88 1.00 -22.64
N ALA A 129 -8.04 1.12 -21.32
CA ALA A 129 -7.12 0.55 -20.34
C ALA A 129 -7.02 -0.99 -20.44
N LEU A 130 -8.14 -1.68 -20.67
CA LEU A 130 -8.16 -3.14 -20.88
C LEU A 130 -7.45 -3.54 -22.19
N LEU A 131 -7.71 -2.81 -23.29
CA LEU A 131 -7.03 -3.07 -24.56
C LEU A 131 -5.53 -2.80 -24.48
N ARG A 132 -5.12 -1.72 -23.80
CA ARG A 132 -3.72 -1.42 -23.53
C ARG A 132 -3.06 -2.55 -22.72
N LEU A 133 -3.76 -3.08 -21.71
CA LEU A 133 -3.24 -4.19 -20.92
C LEU A 133 -3.08 -5.45 -21.76
N GLN A 134 -4.04 -5.77 -22.64
CA GLN A 134 -3.94 -6.87 -23.60
C GLN A 134 -2.74 -6.69 -24.55
N LEU A 135 -2.52 -5.48 -25.07
CA LEU A 135 -1.34 -5.17 -25.90
C LEU A 135 -0.05 -5.44 -25.14
N MET A 136 0.02 -5.06 -23.87
CA MET A 136 1.20 -5.32 -23.05
C MET A 136 1.45 -6.81 -22.81
N GLU A 137 0.40 -7.62 -22.66
CA GLU A 137 0.56 -9.08 -22.59
C GLU A 137 1.07 -9.66 -23.91
N LEU A 138 0.59 -9.15 -25.05
CA LEU A 138 1.13 -9.53 -26.36
C LEU A 138 2.61 -9.17 -26.49
N ILE A 139 3.00 -7.95 -26.10
CA ILE A 139 4.41 -7.52 -26.11
C ILE A 139 5.27 -8.44 -25.23
N ARG A 140 4.80 -8.79 -24.03
CA ARG A 140 5.49 -9.76 -23.15
C ARG A 140 5.62 -11.12 -23.81
N ALA A 141 4.57 -11.62 -24.48
CA ALA A 141 4.61 -12.89 -25.20
C ALA A 141 5.63 -12.84 -26.36
N CYS A 142 5.59 -11.79 -27.18
CA CYS A 142 6.54 -11.56 -28.28
C CYS A 142 8.00 -11.58 -27.81
N ASN A 143 8.30 -10.94 -26.67
CA ASN A 143 9.65 -10.90 -26.12
C ASN A 143 10.13 -12.26 -25.56
N ASN A 144 9.21 -13.12 -25.14
CA ASN A 144 9.52 -14.45 -24.63
C ASN A 144 9.58 -15.53 -25.72
N SER A 145 9.04 -15.26 -26.92
CA SER A 145 9.04 -16.20 -28.04
C SER A 145 10.38 -16.22 -28.78
N PRO A 146 10.92 -17.41 -29.13
CA PRO A 146 12.12 -17.51 -29.95
C PRO A 146 11.86 -16.92 -31.33
N GLY A 147 12.61 -15.88 -31.70
CA GLY A 147 12.46 -15.16 -32.97
C GLY A 147 11.73 -13.82 -32.90
N ARG A 148 11.21 -13.41 -31.73
CA ARG A 148 10.57 -12.10 -31.47
C ARG A 148 9.62 -11.67 -32.59
N ASP A 149 8.58 -12.47 -32.84
CA ASP A 149 7.52 -12.06 -33.76
C ASP A 149 6.64 -10.98 -33.13
N ILE A 150 6.87 -9.72 -33.52
CA ILE A 150 6.10 -8.55 -33.04
C ILE A 150 4.81 -8.32 -33.84
N THR A 151 4.58 -9.08 -34.92
CA THR A 151 3.45 -8.89 -35.83
C THR A 151 2.09 -8.91 -35.11
N PRO A 152 1.81 -9.83 -34.16
CA PRO A 152 0.54 -9.87 -33.46
C PRO A 152 0.28 -8.61 -32.62
N ALA A 153 1.29 -8.11 -31.92
CA ALA A 153 1.18 -6.89 -31.12
C ALA A 153 0.94 -5.65 -32.01
N LEU A 154 1.65 -5.55 -33.13
CA LEU A 154 1.48 -4.44 -34.09
C LEU A 154 0.09 -4.45 -34.74
N GLN A 155 -0.40 -5.62 -35.17
CA GLN A 155 -1.74 -5.75 -35.74
C GLN A 155 -2.81 -5.36 -34.71
N PHE A 156 -2.69 -5.84 -33.48
CA PHE A 156 -3.63 -5.50 -32.41
C PHE A 156 -3.62 -3.99 -32.09
N ALA A 157 -2.44 -3.38 -31.97
CA ALA A 157 -2.32 -1.95 -31.73
C ALA A 157 -2.97 -1.13 -32.86
N ARG A 158 -2.73 -1.50 -34.12
CA ARG A 158 -3.32 -0.83 -35.29
C ARG A 158 -4.84 -0.95 -35.34
N ASP A 159 -5.36 -2.16 -35.16
CA ASP A 159 -6.76 -2.48 -35.43
C ASP A 159 -7.68 -2.06 -34.26
N GLN A 160 -7.21 -2.21 -33.01
CA GLN A 160 -8.03 -1.97 -31.81
C GLN A 160 -7.74 -0.63 -31.13
N LEU A 161 -6.45 -0.30 -30.89
CA LEU A 161 -6.07 0.90 -30.15
C LEU A 161 -5.94 2.14 -31.03
N GLY A 162 -5.48 2.00 -32.28
CA GLY A 162 -5.24 3.10 -33.21
C GLY A 162 -6.42 4.06 -33.38
N PRO A 163 -7.64 3.58 -33.72
CA PRO A 163 -8.80 4.45 -33.89
C PRO A 163 -9.19 5.23 -32.62
N ARG A 164 -8.97 4.64 -31.44
CA ARG A 164 -9.32 5.24 -30.13
C ARG A 164 -8.28 6.25 -29.69
N ALA A 165 -7.00 5.91 -29.84
CA ALA A 165 -5.89 6.81 -29.55
C ALA A 165 -5.89 8.05 -30.44
N ALA A 166 -6.35 7.95 -31.69
CA ALA A 166 -6.50 9.10 -32.58
C ALA A 166 -7.54 10.13 -32.09
N THR A 167 -8.49 9.71 -31.26
CA THR A 167 -9.60 10.56 -30.80
C THR A 167 -9.28 11.26 -29.47
N ASN A 168 -8.34 10.72 -28.68
CA ASN A 168 -7.95 11.27 -27.38
C ASN A 168 -6.42 11.37 -27.23
N PRO A 169 -5.85 12.58 -27.02
CA PRO A 169 -4.41 12.76 -26.90
C PRO A 169 -3.78 12.03 -25.70
N GLU A 170 -4.52 11.84 -24.60
CA GLU A 170 -4.01 11.08 -23.44
C GLU A 170 -3.83 9.60 -23.78
N PHE A 171 -4.76 9.03 -24.55
CA PHE A 171 -4.68 7.65 -25.02
C PHE A 171 -3.53 7.47 -26.01
N LEU A 172 -3.25 8.48 -26.82
CA LEU A 172 -2.11 8.46 -27.73
C LEU A 172 -0.78 8.40 -26.97
N GLU A 173 -0.59 9.25 -25.96
CA GLU A 173 0.62 9.25 -25.13
C GLU A 173 0.82 7.88 -24.44
N ASP A 174 -0.27 7.31 -23.92
CA ASP A 174 -0.25 6.00 -23.29
C ASP A 174 0.05 4.84 -24.26
N LEU A 175 -0.45 4.93 -25.49
CA LEU A 175 -0.15 3.99 -26.56
C LEU A 175 1.33 4.10 -26.98
N GLU A 176 1.85 5.32 -27.17
CA GLU A 176 3.26 5.57 -27.52
C GLU A 176 4.22 4.97 -26.49
N LYS A 177 3.95 5.20 -25.20
CA LYS A 177 4.72 4.59 -24.09
C LYS A 177 4.64 3.06 -24.10
N THR A 178 3.50 2.51 -24.49
CA THR A 178 3.32 1.05 -24.57
C THR A 178 4.08 0.48 -25.77
N MET A 179 4.04 1.18 -26.91
CA MET A 179 4.74 0.79 -28.14
C MET A 179 6.25 0.92 -28.03
N SER A 180 6.78 1.86 -27.23
CA SER A 180 8.22 1.94 -26.99
C SER A 180 8.77 0.68 -26.33
N LEU A 181 7.96 -0.10 -25.60
CA LEU A 181 8.36 -1.40 -25.03
C LEU A 181 8.65 -2.48 -26.09
N LEU A 182 8.25 -2.28 -27.34
CA LEU A 182 8.63 -3.15 -28.47
C LEU A 182 10.04 -2.84 -28.99
N VAL A 183 10.48 -1.58 -28.85
CA VAL A 183 11.76 -1.09 -29.37
C VAL A 183 12.87 -1.29 -28.34
N PHE A 184 12.60 -0.97 -27.07
CA PHE A 184 13.55 -1.12 -25.99
C PHE A 184 13.49 -2.53 -25.40
N GLU A 185 14.60 -3.25 -25.47
CA GLU A 185 14.71 -4.57 -24.87
C GLU A 185 14.64 -4.48 -23.34
N GLN A 186 14.04 -5.48 -22.70
CA GLN A 186 13.83 -5.53 -21.24
C GLN A 186 15.14 -5.55 -20.42
N ASN A 187 16.28 -5.67 -21.09
CA ASN A 187 17.62 -5.73 -20.50
C ASN A 187 18.38 -4.40 -20.55
N ASP A 188 17.92 -3.41 -21.32
CA ASP A 188 18.48 -2.06 -21.25
C ASP A 188 17.89 -1.32 -20.04
N ALA A 189 18.60 -0.31 -19.55
CA ALA A 189 18.16 0.54 -18.44
C ALA A 189 16.89 1.32 -18.84
N LEU A 190 15.75 0.65 -18.81
CA LEU A 190 14.44 1.20 -19.11
C LEU A 190 14.16 2.33 -18.14
N ASP A 191 13.64 3.43 -18.68
CA ASP A 191 13.14 4.54 -17.86
C ASP A 191 12.17 4.01 -16.78
N PRO A 192 12.23 4.49 -15.52
CA PRO A 192 11.39 3.98 -14.45
C PRO A 192 9.89 3.98 -14.77
N SER A 193 9.42 4.90 -15.63
CA SER A 193 8.02 4.93 -16.08
C SER A 193 7.66 3.73 -16.96
N LEU A 194 8.54 3.34 -17.88
CA LEU A 194 8.37 2.19 -18.77
C LEU A 194 8.52 0.87 -18.00
N ALA A 195 9.47 0.82 -17.06
CA ALA A 195 9.64 -0.34 -16.18
C ALA A 195 8.41 -0.55 -15.27
N ALA A 196 7.73 0.52 -14.86
CA ALA A 196 6.50 0.42 -14.07
C ALA A 196 5.35 -0.25 -14.84
N LEU A 197 5.25 -0.02 -16.15
CA LEU A 197 4.26 -0.70 -17.02
C LEU A 197 4.49 -2.21 -17.02
N LEU A 198 5.74 -2.67 -17.01
CA LEU A 198 6.04 -4.10 -16.98
C LEU A 198 5.72 -4.77 -15.63
N LYS A 199 5.53 -4.01 -14.54
CA LYS A 199 5.22 -4.56 -13.22
C LYS A 199 3.76 -5.02 -13.12
N PRO A 200 3.44 -5.93 -12.17
CA PRO A 200 2.06 -6.34 -11.90
C PRO A 200 1.14 -5.21 -11.39
N GLY A 201 1.69 -4.03 -11.06
CA GLY A 201 0.94 -2.90 -10.52
C GLY A 201 -0.20 -2.46 -11.44
N LEU A 202 0.08 -2.35 -12.74
CA LEU A 202 -0.91 -1.93 -13.72
C LEU A 202 -2.09 -2.92 -13.82
N ARG A 203 -1.80 -4.24 -13.78
CA ARG A 203 -2.87 -5.26 -13.75
C ARG A 203 -3.79 -5.07 -12.55
N ARG A 204 -3.22 -4.76 -11.37
CA ARG A 204 -4.02 -4.53 -10.16
C ARG A 204 -4.90 -3.29 -10.29
N GLU A 205 -4.35 -2.20 -10.78
CA GLU A 205 -5.08 -0.95 -10.97
C GLU A 205 -6.25 -1.13 -11.95
N VAL A 206 -6.00 -1.72 -13.12
CA VAL A 206 -7.05 -2.00 -14.11
C VAL A 206 -8.11 -2.94 -13.54
N ALA A 207 -7.70 -3.99 -12.81
CA ALA A 207 -8.63 -4.90 -12.16
C ALA A 207 -9.51 -4.21 -11.10
N ASP A 208 -8.95 -3.26 -10.36
CA ASP A 208 -9.68 -2.46 -9.38
C ASP A 208 -10.65 -1.48 -10.05
N ASN A 209 -10.25 -0.87 -11.17
CA ASN A 209 -11.12 -0.01 -11.99
C ASN A 209 -12.28 -0.79 -12.60
N VAL A 210 -12.04 -2.00 -13.14
CA VAL A 210 -13.10 -2.90 -13.61
C VAL A 210 -14.05 -3.26 -12.47
N ASN A 211 -13.53 -3.61 -11.29
CA ASN A 211 -14.39 -3.94 -10.14
C ASN A 211 -15.27 -2.75 -9.73
N LYS A 212 -14.71 -1.52 -9.70
CA LYS A 212 -15.48 -0.30 -9.42
C LYS A 212 -16.57 -0.09 -10.48
N ALA A 213 -16.24 -0.18 -11.76
CA ALA A 213 -17.20 -0.02 -12.84
C ALA A 213 -18.36 -1.02 -12.72
N ILE A 214 -18.09 -2.30 -12.44
CA ILE A 214 -19.14 -3.31 -12.22
C ILE A 214 -20.03 -2.94 -11.03
N LEU A 215 -19.44 -2.53 -9.90
CA LEU A 215 -20.19 -2.13 -8.70
C LEU A 215 -21.10 -0.93 -8.98
N GLU A 216 -20.63 0.04 -9.76
CA GLU A 216 -21.43 1.21 -10.17
C GLU A 216 -22.68 0.84 -10.95
N ARG A 217 -22.53 -0.08 -11.92
CA ARG A 217 -23.66 -0.54 -12.73
C ARG A 217 -24.69 -1.31 -11.91
N GLN A 218 -24.21 -2.07 -10.92
CA GLN A 218 -25.06 -2.81 -9.99
C GLN A 218 -25.69 -1.92 -8.91
N GLN A 219 -25.52 -0.59 -8.99
CA GLN A 219 -25.95 0.38 -7.99
C GLN A 219 -25.43 0.06 -6.57
N GLN A 220 -24.28 -0.62 -6.51
CA GLN A 220 -23.59 -0.92 -5.27
C GLN A 220 -22.59 0.19 -4.93
N ARG A 221 -22.17 0.24 -3.67
CA ARG A 221 -21.12 1.17 -3.25
C ARG A 221 -19.82 0.85 -3.99
N LYS A 222 -19.19 1.87 -4.59
CA LYS A 222 -17.92 1.76 -5.35
C LYS A 222 -16.75 1.26 -4.49
N GLU A 223 -16.81 1.52 -3.19
CA GLU A 223 -15.75 1.26 -2.25
C GLU A 223 -16.31 0.83 -0.90
N ALA A 224 -15.51 0.04 -0.17
CA ALA A 224 -15.86 -0.44 1.16
C ALA A 224 -15.85 0.68 2.20
N ALA A 225 -16.62 0.51 3.27
CA ALA A 225 -16.70 1.48 4.36
C ALA A 225 -15.34 1.77 5.00
N ILE A 226 -14.46 0.77 5.10
CA ILE A 226 -13.11 0.94 5.66
C ILE A 226 -12.27 1.95 4.87
N CYS A 227 -12.38 1.95 3.53
CA CYS A 227 -11.65 2.90 2.68
C CYS A 227 -12.14 4.34 2.91
N GLN A 228 -13.45 4.51 3.09
CA GLN A 228 -14.05 5.80 3.42
C GLN A 228 -13.59 6.30 4.79
N LEU A 229 -13.53 5.41 5.79
CA LEU A 229 -13.04 5.74 7.13
C LEU A 229 -11.56 6.16 7.12
N VAL A 230 -10.71 5.49 6.35
CA VAL A 230 -9.30 5.86 6.21
C VAL A 230 -9.16 7.25 5.57
N ARG A 231 -9.93 7.55 4.52
CA ARG A 231 -9.95 8.90 3.92
C ARG A 231 -10.46 9.96 4.89
N MET A 232 -11.52 9.65 5.63
CA MET A 232 -12.08 10.56 6.63
C MET A 232 -11.08 10.84 7.75
N ARG A 233 -10.35 9.82 8.21
CA ARG A 233 -9.24 9.97 9.16
C ARG A 233 -8.17 10.91 8.62
N ALA A 234 -7.67 10.65 7.40
CA ALA A 234 -6.64 11.48 6.77
C ALA A 234 -7.09 12.94 6.60
N TRP A 235 -8.35 13.14 6.18
CA TRP A 235 -8.95 14.46 6.07
C TRP A 235 -9.05 15.16 7.43
N ALA A 236 -9.58 14.50 8.46
CA ALA A 236 -9.76 15.07 9.78
C ALA A 236 -8.42 15.43 10.44
N GLU A 237 -7.40 14.57 10.27
CA GLU A 237 -6.05 14.78 10.76
C GLU A 237 -5.40 16.01 10.09
N ASN A 238 -5.46 16.09 8.76
CA ASN A 238 -4.93 17.22 8.00
C ASN A 238 -5.67 18.54 8.31
N THR A 239 -6.99 18.49 8.45
CA THR A 239 -7.82 19.66 8.78
C THR A 239 -7.51 20.16 10.19
N THR A 240 -7.37 19.25 11.17
CA THR A 240 -7.05 19.64 12.54
C THR A 240 -5.65 20.27 12.61
N ARG A 241 -4.66 19.74 11.89
CA ARG A 241 -3.30 20.34 11.86
C ARG A 241 -3.24 21.72 11.21
N LYS A 242 -4.12 22.01 10.23
CA LYS A 242 -4.13 23.28 9.50
C LYS A 242 -4.96 24.35 10.18
N ASP A 243 -6.17 24.00 10.60
CA ASP A 243 -7.22 24.97 10.91
C ASP A 243 -7.52 25.07 12.41
N THR A 244 -7.15 24.06 13.21
CA THR A 244 -7.52 24.00 14.63
C THR A 244 -6.27 23.98 15.51
N LYS A 245 -6.16 24.88 16.50
CA LYS A 245 -5.10 24.85 17.52
C LYS A 245 -5.24 23.68 18.52
N LYS A 246 -5.82 22.55 18.10
CA LYS A 246 -5.96 21.36 18.94
C LYS A 246 -4.66 20.59 18.91
N ASP A 247 -4.20 20.22 20.10
CA ASP A 247 -2.97 19.46 20.27
C ASP A 247 -3.19 18.03 19.76
N LEU A 248 -2.41 17.65 18.76
CA LEU A 248 -2.39 16.32 18.14
C LEU A 248 -0.94 15.82 18.18
N PRO A 249 -0.72 14.52 18.43
CA PRO A 249 0.62 13.98 18.38
C PRO A 249 1.19 14.12 16.96
N ALA A 250 2.51 14.33 16.87
CA ALA A 250 3.21 14.53 15.60
C ALA A 250 2.94 13.38 14.61
N ARG A 251 2.86 12.16 15.13
CA ARG A 251 2.48 10.95 14.41
C ARG A 251 1.32 10.27 15.11
N ILE A 252 0.22 10.00 14.38
CA ILE A 252 -0.82 9.10 14.84
C ILE A 252 -0.58 7.77 14.14
N GLU A 253 -0.09 6.79 14.88
CA GLU A 253 0.22 5.47 14.33
C GLU A 253 -1.06 4.73 13.93
N LEU A 254 -0.97 3.94 12.86
CA LEU A 254 -2.03 3.04 12.42
C LEU A 254 -1.84 1.62 13.00
N GLY A 255 -0.75 1.37 13.72
CA GLY A 255 -0.38 0.06 14.25
C GLY A 255 -0.08 -0.98 13.16
N LEU A 256 0.28 -0.53 11.95
CA LEU A 256 0.62 -1.39 10.81
C LEU A 256 2.11 -1.66 10.69
N ASP A 257 2.93 -0.82 11.34
CA ASP A 257 4.36 -1.04 11.50
C ASP A 257 4.51 -2.02 12.66
N GLY A 258 4.86 -3.28 12.37
CA GLY A 258 5.05 -4.28 13.41
C GLY A 258 6.18 -3.85 14.36
N ASP A 259 5.89 -3.81 15.66
CA ASP A 259 6.77 -3.73 16.85
C ASP A 259 8.12 -2.97 16.77
N ASP A 260 8.33 -2.06 15.81
CA ASP A 260 9.49 -1.18 15.71
C ASP A 260 9.25 0.12 16.50
N THR A 261 8.73 0.01 17.72
CA THR A 261 8.53 1.15 18.63
C THR A 261 9.81 1.62 19.33
N ASP A 262 11.01 1.20 18.91
CA ASP A 262 12.25 1.47 19.65
C ASP A 262 13.33 2.27 18.90
N LYS A 263 13.02 2.88 17.75
CA LYS A 263 14.00 3.68 17.01
C LYS A 263 13.42 4.94 16.37
N GLN A 264 12.99 5.91 17.17
CA GLN A 264 13.03 7.32 16.80
C GLN A 264 12.76 8.22 18.00
N ASP A 265 13.78 8.42 18.83
CA ASP A 265 13.99 9.68 19.56
C ASP A 265 15.50 9.80 19.81
N GLY A 266 16.19 10.38 18.84
CA GLY A 266 17.64 10.47 18.84
C GLY A 266 18.15 11.44 17.79
N GLN A 267 17.58 12.66 17.73
CA GLN A 267 18.21 13.74 16.98
C GLN A 267 17.83 15.13 17.48
N ASP A 268 18.19 15.44 18.73
CA ASP A 268 18.41 16.84 19.15
C ASP A 268 19.91 17.13 19.07
N GLY A 269 20.36 17.44 17.85
CA GLY A 269 21.64 18.07 17.60
C GLY A 269 21.47 19.59 17.56
N HIS A 270 21.57 20.25 18.71
CA HIS A 270 21.76 21.70 18.77
C HIS A 270 22.88 22.02 19.78
N GLU A 271 24.11 22.12 19.30
CA GLU A 271 25.16 22.90 19.96
C GLU A 271 24.92 24.38 19.69
N PRO A 272 24.84 25.26 20.71
CA PRO A 272 24.94 26.69 20.51
C PRO A 272 26.40 27.10 20.35
N MET A 273 26.70 27.70 19.19
CA MET A 273 27.90 28.52 18.98
C MET A 273 27.99 29.60 20.05
N ASN A 274 28.97 29.52 20.93
CA ASN A 274 29.42 30.67 21.72
C ASN A 274 30.63 31.30 21.03
N THR A 275 30.40 32.46 20.42
CA THR A 275 31.44 33.42 20.06
C THR A 275 31.61 34.39 21.23
N THR A 276 32.76 34.36 21.88
CA THR A 276 33.46 35.53 22.46
C THR A 276 34.91 35.13 22.65
#